data_AF-A0A838S2F6-F1
#
_entry.id   AF-A0A838S2F6-F1
#
_cell.length_a   1.000
_cell.length_b   1.000
_cell.length_c   1.000
_cell.angle_alpha   90.00
_cell.angle_beta   90.00
_cell.angle_gamma   90.00
#
_symmetry.space_group_name_H-M   'P 1'
#
loop_
_entity.id
_entity.type
_entity.pdbx_description
1 polymer ?
#
loop_
_entity_poly.entity_id
_entity_poly.type
_entity_poly.pdbx_seq_one_letter_code
_entity_poly.pdbx_strand_id
1 'polypeptide(L)'
;VSPAPPQLARVQVLNGNGQRGEATIVSAGLIDLGFRPAAEPANDPLHPTFELTCHGQIRFGAGGVAAARTLSLVVPCAELVRDLRPDDVVDLALGTGFTGLEPAAEAQSVLTSLARLGQPAPPSEAPQGGQAAQGGQAAQGGQAAEPVQPTIDPQQIDAARDVDCESAR
;
A
#
# COMPACT_ATOMS: atom_id res chain seq x y z
N VAL A 1 10.00 5.67 7.95
CA VAL A 1 9.61 5.87 6.54
C VAL A 1 8.12 5.64 6.45
N SER A 2 7.37 6.64 5.99
CA SER A 2 5.92 6.54 5.82
C SER A 2 5.57 5.62 4.63
N PRO A 3 4.43 4.91 4.68
CA PRO A 3 3.94 4.17 3.53
C PRO A 3 3.76 5.07 2.31
N ALA A 4 4.05 4.55 1.11
CA ALA A 4 3.74 5.21 -0.15
C ALA A 4 2.26 5.06 -0.52
N PRO A 5 1.69 5.97 -1.33
CA PRO A 5 0.44 5.69 -2.04
C PRO A 5 0.53 4.36 -2.81
N PRO A 6 -0.49 3.48 -2.76
CA PRO A 6 -0.44 2.16 -3.40
C PRO A 6 -0.16 2.25 -4.91
N GLN A 7 -0.69 3.27 -5.59
CA GLN A 7 -0.44 3.52 -7.01
C GLN A 7 1.00 3.91 -7.36
N LEU A 8 1.85 4.20 -6.36
CA LEU A 8 3.28 4.43 -6.51
C LEU A 8 4.12 3.24 -6.02
N ALA A 9 3.50 2.23 -5.40
CA ALA A 9 4.16 1.02 -4.93
C ALA A 9 4.22 -0.02 -6.05
N ARG A 10 5.43 -0.26 -6.57
CA ARG A 10 5.71 -1.25 -7.61
C ARG A 10 6.00 -2.61 -6.99
N VAL A 11 5.15 -3.60 -7.26
CA VAL A 11 5.23 -4.94 -6.67
C VAL A 11 5.40 -6.00 -7.75
N GLN A 12 6.35 -6.91 -7.55
CA GLN A 12 6.43 -8.18 -8.28
C GLN A 12 5.99 -9.32 -7.37
N VAL A 13 5.08 -10.18 -7.83
CA VAL A 13 4.64 -11.35 -7.05
C VAL A 13 5.40 -12.59 -7.50
N LEU A 14 5.98 -13.31 -6.53
CA LEU A 14 6.81 -14.50 -6.74
C LEU A 14 6.19 -15.71 -6.01
N ASN A 15 6.04 -16.82 -6.71
CA ASN A 15 5.57 -18.08 -6.13
C ASN A 15 6.73 -18.87 -5.51
N GLY A 16 6.80 -18.90 -4.18
CA GLY A 16 7.76 -19.69 -3.42
C GLY A 16 7.16 -20.92 -2.74
N ASN A 17 5.88 -21.25 -2.98
CA ASN A 17 5.13 -22.27 -2.24
C ASN A 17 4.54 -23.40 -3.11
N GLY A 18 4.64 -23.28 -4.43
CA GLY A 18 4.27 -24.34 -5.37
C GLY A 18 2.78 -24.36 -5.73
N GLN A 19 1.98 -23.44 -5.21
CA GLN A 19 0.56 -23.31 -5.57
C GLN A 19 0.42 -22.74 -6.97
N ARG A 20 -0.08 -23.56 -7.92
CA ARG A 20 -0.16 -23.19 -9.33
C ARG A 20 -1.14 -22.02 -9.53
N GLY A 21 -0.66 -20.94 -10.15
CA GLY A 21 -1.48 -19.78 -10.52
C GLY A 21 -1.74 -18.79 -9.37
N GLU A 22 -1.31 -19.09 -8.15
CA GLU A 22 -1.56 -18.23 -6.99
C GLU A 22 -0.89 -16.86 -7.13
N ALA A 23 0.35 -16.80 -7.62
CA ALA A 23 1.03 -15.53 -7.85
C ALA A 23 0.27 -14.62 -8.84
N THR A 24 -0.41 -15.20 -9.84
CA THR A 24 -1.27 -14.44 -10.76
C THR A 24 -2.51 -13.90 -10.07
N ILE A 25 -3.18 -14.72 -9.26
CA ILE A 25 -4.36 -14.31 -8.49
C ILE A 25 -4.00 -13.21 -7.50
N VAL A 26 -2.91 -13.38 -6.75
CA VAL A 26 -2.43 -12.38 -5.79
C VAL A 26 -2.01 -11.10 -6.50
N SER A 27 -1.33 -11.17 -7.64
CA SER A 27 -0.98 -9.98 -8.41
C SER A 27 -2.22 -9.22 -8.89
N ALA A 28 -3.28 -9.92 -9.31
CA ALA A 28 -4.54 -9.28 -9.68
C ALA A 28 -5.20 -8.61 -8.46
N GLY A 29 -5.25 -9.29 -7.31
CA GLY A 29 -5.80 -8.70 -6.09
C GLY A 29 -5.03 -7.47 -5.60
N LEU A 30 -3.69 -7.45 -5.74
CA LEU A 30 -2.89 -6.25 -5.46
C LEU A 30 -3.22 -5.09 -6.43
N ILE A 31 -3.47 -5.39 -7.70
CA ILE A 31 -3.93 -4.37 -8.68
C ILE A 31 -5.29 -3.80 -8.27
N ASP A 32 -6.22 -4.65 -7.82
CA ASP A 32 -7.54 -4.22 -7.32
C ASP A 32 -7.43 -3.33 -6.07
N LEU A 33 -6.40 -3.56 -5.24
CA LEU A 33 -6.03 -2.72 -4.09
C LEU A 33 -5.25 -1.45 -4.49
N GLY A 34 -5.01 -1.25 -5.78
CA GLY A 34 -4.38 -0.04 -6.34
C GLY A 34 -2.86 -0.09 -6.48
N PHE A 35 -2.21 -1.23 -6.22
CA PHE A 35 -0.77 -1.39 -6.43
C PHE A 35 -0.42 -1.44 -7.92
N ARG A 36 0.83 -1.10 -8.25
CA ARG A 36 1.34 -1.19 -9.61
C ARG A 36 2.15 -2.47 -9.79
N PRO A 37 1.89 -3.29 -10.83
CA PRO A 37 2.74 -4.42 -11.14
C PRO A 37 4.10 -3.91 -11.63
N ALA A 38 5.17 -4.48 -11.08
CA ALA A 38 6.55 -4.20 -11.52
C ALA A 38 6.98 -5.13 -12.67
N ALA A 39 6.47 -6.36 -12.68
CA ALA A 39 6.72 -7.40 -13.67
C ALA A 39 5.59 -8.43 -13.64
N GLU A 40 5.56 -9.33 -14.62
CA GLU A 40 4.65 -10.47 -14.62
C GLU A 40 4.91 -11.39 -13.40
N PRO A 41 3.86 -12.02 -12.84
CA PRO A 41 4.00 -13.01 -11.78
C PRO A 41 4.87 -14.18 -12.24
N ALA A 42 5.76 -14.64 -11.36
CA ALA A 42 6.74 -15.69 -11.68
C ALA A 42 6.96 -16.66 -10.52
N ASN A 43 7.70 -17.74 -10.75
CA ASN A 43 8.23 -18.56 -9.65
C ASN A 43 9.38 -17.83 -8.97
N ASP A 44 9.53 -18.03 -7.65
CA ASP A 44 10.59 -17.42 -6.87
C ASP A 44 11.95 -18.04 -7.23
N PRO A 45 12.91 -17.29 -7.80
CA PRO A 45 14.23 -17.81 -8.13
C PRO A 45 15.07 -18.18 -6.90
N LEU A 46 14.72 -17.65 -5.70
CA LEU A 46 15.41 -18.00 -4.45
C LEU A 46 14.88 -19.29 -3.82
N HIS A 47 13.68 -19.73 -4.22
CA HIS A 47 13.05 -20.96 -3.74
C HIS A 47 12.60 -21.85 -4.92
N PRO A 48 13.55 -22.37 -5.72
CA PRO A 48 13.23 -23.12 -6.93
C PRO A 48 12.54 -24.46 -6.65
N THR A 49 12.59 -24.96 -5.41
CA THR A 49 11.89 -26.18 -5.00
C THR A 49 10.63 -25.89 -4.16
N PHE A 50 10.18 -24.64 -4.14
CA PHE A 50 8.96 -24.18 -3.47
C PHE A 50 8.95 -24.40 -1.95
N GLU A 51 10.11 -24.18 -1.32
CA GLU A 51 10.37 -24.45 0.09
C GLU A 51 10.38 -23.19 0.98
N LEU A 52 9.67 -22.12 0.58
CA LEU A 52 9.55 -20.92 1.42
C LEU A 52 8.59 -21.17 2.60
N THR A 53 9.12 -21.73 3.70
CA THR A 53 8.36 -22.13 4.89
C THR A 53 8.05 -20.95 5.83
N CYS A 54 7.30 -19.98 5.34
CA CYS A 54 6.70 -18.90 6.13
C CYS A 54 5.37 -18.47 5.48
N HIS A 55 4.74 -17.41 5.99
CA HIS A 55 3.58 -16.78 5.33
C HIS A 55 3.98 -16.13 3.99
N GLY A 56 5.16 -15.54 3.94
CA GLY A 56 5.71 -14.90 2.76
C GLY A 56 6.82 -13.93 3.13
N GLN A 57 7.46 -13.36 2.12
CA GLN A 57 8.49 -12.34 2.31
C GLN A 57 8.21 -11.13 1.43
N ILE A 58 8.35 -9.96 2.01
CA ILE A 58 8.39 -8.67 1.32
C ILE A 58 9.87 -8.31 1.17
N ARG A 59 10.44 -8.51 -0.03
CA ARG A 59 11.86 -8.25 -0.31
C ARG A 59 12.04 -6.89 -0.96
N PHE A 60 12.89 -6.04 -0.41
CA PHE A 60 13.04 -4.66 -0.89
C PHE A 60 14.44 -4.09 -0.68
N GLY A 61 14.80 -3.19 -1.60
CA GLY A 61 16.02 -2.40 -1.55
C GLY A 61 15.87 -1.06 -0.85
N ALA A 62 16.85 -0.18 -1.03
CA ALA A 62 16.80 1.15 -0.45
C ALA A 62 15.71 2.05 -1.03
N GLY A 63 15.41 1.93 -2.34
CA GLY A 63 14.32 2.68 -2.98
C GLY A 63 12.92 2.17 -2.61
N GLY A 64 12.79 0.88 -2.29
CA GLY A 64 11.50 0.21 -2.07
C GLY A 64 10.93 0.35 -0.65
N VAL A 65 11.59 1.04 0.29
CA VAL A 65 11.19 1.03 1.71
C VAL A 65 9.76 1.53 1.92
N ALA A 66 9.34 2.61 1.22
CA ALA A 66 7.99 3.15 1.35
C ALA A 66 6.93 2.21 0.76
N ALA A 67 7.22 1.59 -0.39
CA ALA A 67 6.34 0.60 -1.02
C ALA A 67 6.20 -0.66 -0.15
N ALA A 68 7.29 -1.15 0.45
CA ALA A 68 7.27 -2.28 1.37
C ALA A 68 6.42 -1.99 2.62
N ARG A 69 6.45 -0.74 3.12
CA ARG A 69 5.58 -0.32 4.22
C ARG A 69 4.10 -0.32 3.85
N THR A 70 3.76 0.07 2.62
CA THR A 70 2.37 -0.03 2.12
C THR A 70 1.93 -1.48 1.97
N LEU A 71 2.78 -2.32 1.35
CA LEU A 71 2.47 -3.73 1.14
C LEU A 71 2.30 -4.50 2.47
N SER A 72 3.09 -4.16 3.50
CA SER A 72 2.95 -4.74 4.85
C SER A 72 1.60 -4.47 5.53
N LEU A 73 0.79 -3.55 5.03
CA LEU A 73 -0.59 -3.35 5.52
C LEU A 73 -1.55 -4.41 4.97
N VAL A 74 -1.22 -5.00 3.81
CA VAL A 74 -2.08 -5.97 3.12
C VAL A 74 -1.67 -7.40 3.44
N VAL A 75 -0.37 -7.62 3.61
CA VAL A 75 0.22 -8.92 3.97
C VAL A 75 1.02 -8.78 5.27
N PRO A 76 0.37 -8.45 6.40
CA PRO A 76 1.03 -8.15 7.68
C PRO A 76 1.85 -9.32 8.25
N CYS A 77 1.54 -10.55 7.85
CA CYS A 77 2.28 -11.75 8.27
C CYS A 77 3.52 -12.05 7.42
N ALA A 78 3.74 -11.33 6.32
CA ALA A 78 4.93 -11.50 5.50
C ALA A 78 6.14 -10.83 6.17
N GLU A 79 7.28 -11.52 6.14
CA GLU A 79 8.51 -11.03 6.72
C GLU A 79 9.11 -9.90 5.87
N LEU A 80 9.55 -8.81 6.49
CA LEU A 80 10.25 -7.73 5.81
C LEU A 80 11.73 -8.10 5.65
N VAL A 81 12.15 -8.37 4.42
CA VAL A 81 13.52 -8.74 4.07
C VAL A 81 14.17 -7.59 3.29
N ARG A 82 15.15 -6.93 3.90
CA ARG A 82 15.92 -5.89 3.20
C ARG A 82 17.09 -6.50 2.46
N ASP A 83 17.18 -6.25 1.16
CA ASP A 83 18.32 -6.65 0.34
C ASP A 83 19.11 -5.43 -0.18
N LEU A 84 20.05 -5.70 -1.10
CA LEU A 84 20.98 -4.71 -1.64
C LEU A 84 20.56 -4.17 -3.03
N ARG A 85 19.31 -4.40 -3.48
CA ARG A 85 18.88 -3.84 -4.77
C ARG A 85 18.78 -2.31 -4.70
N PRO A 86 19.16 -1.59 -5.77
CA PRO A 86 19.14 -0.13 -5.78
C PRO A 86 17.78 0.46 -6.17
N ASP A 87 16.92 -0.34 -6.80
CA ASP A 87 15.62 0.11 -7.32
C ASP A 87 14.54 0.22 -6.23
N ASP A 88 13.36 0.64 -6.68
CA ASP A 88 12.14 0.84 -5.92
C ASP A 88 11.15 -0.33 -6.02
N VAL A 89 11.55 -1.45 -6.65
CA VAL A 89 10.70 -2.65 -6.75
C VAL A 89 10.69 -3.37 -5.41
N VAL A 90 9.52 -3.87 -5.06
CA VAL A 90 9.32 -4.76 -3.91
C VAL A 90 8.82 -6.10 -4.43
N ASP A 91 9.44 -7.18 -3.99
CA ASP A 91 8.92 -8.52 -4.29
C ASP A 91 8.03 -9.01 -3.15
N LEU A 92 6.89 -9.58 -3.49
CA LEU A 92 6.09 -10.40 -2.61
C LEU A 92 6.33 -11.88 -2.94
N ALA A 93 7.17 -12.56 -2.18
CA ALA A 93 7.35 -13.99 -2.27
C ALA A 93 6.31 -14.71 -1.42
N LEU A 94 5.48 -15.55 -2.04
CA LEU A 94 4.42 -16.31 -1.38
C LEU A 94 5.00 -17.55 -0.73
N GLY A 95 4.84 -17.68 0.58
CA GLY A 95 5.29 -18.83 1.35
C GLY A 95 4.22 -19.91 1.50
N THR A 96 4.60 -21.07 2.02
CA THR A 96 3.69 -22.22 2.18
C THR A 96 2.57 -21.96 3.19
N GLY A 97 2.72 -20.95 4.03
CA GLY A 97 1.68 -20.47 4.93
C GLY A 97 0.78 -19.38 4.36
N PHE A 98 1.01 -18.92 3.13
CA PHE A 98 0.20 -17.85 2.54
C PHE A 98 -1.26 -18.30 2.39
N THR A 99 -2.19 -17.53 2.94
CA THR A 99 -3.64 -17.86 2.91
C THR A 99 -4.46 -16.98 1.98
N GLY A 100 -3.85 -15.98 1.34
CA GLY A 100 -4.54 -15.02 0.47
C GLY A 100 -4.31 -13.57 0.85
N LEU A 101 -4.90 -12.67 0.07
CA LEU A 101 -4.97 -11.24 0.37
C LEU A 101 -6.28 -10.94 1.09
N GLU A 102 -6.23 -10.90 2.41
CA GLU A 102 -7.39 -10.59 3.27
C GLU A 102 -7.07 -9.35 4.13
N PRO A 103 -6.93 -8.14 3.55
CA PRO A 103 -6.64 -6.94 4.32
C PRO A 103 -7.80 -6.57 5.24
N ALA A 104 -7.49 -6.30 6.51
CA ALA A 104 -8.44 -5.78 7.49
C ALA A 104 -9.11 -4.47 7.02
N ALA A 105 -10.28 -4.15 7.57
CA ALA A 105 -11.03 -2.94 7.20
C ALA A 105 -10.20 -1.66 7.42
N GLU A 106 -9.40 -1.65 8.48
CA GLU A 106 -8.46 -0.59 8.84
C GLU A 106 -7.38 -0.44 7.77
N ALA A 107 -6.81 -1.55 7.29
CA ALA A 107 -5.83 -1.55 6.21
C ALA A 107 -6.44 -0.97 4.92
N GLN A 108 -7.66 -1.35 4.57
CA GLN A 108 -8.37 -0.81 3.40
C GLN A 108 -8.63 0.71 3.54
N SER A 109 -8.99 1.17 4.74
CA SER A 109 -9.17 2.60 5.03
C SER A 109 -7.86 3.38 4.88
N VAL A 110 -6.76 2.83 5.40
CA VAL A 110 -5.42 3.42 5.26
C VAL A 110 -5.00 3.47 3.79
N LEU A 111 -5.18 2.39 3.02
CA LEU A 111 -4.90 2.37 1.58
C LEU A 111 -5.70 3.43 0.82
N THR A 112 -6.99 3.61 1.15
CA THR A 112 -7.84 4.63 0.52
C THR A 112 -7.33 6.03 0.81
N SER A 113 -6.92 6.30 2.06
CA SER A 113 -6.36 7.59 2.45
C SER A 113 -4.99 7.85 1.80
N LEU A 114 -4.12 6.84 1.74
CA LEU A 114 -2.84 6.88 1.02
C LEU A 114 -3.04 7.12 -0.48
N ALA A 115 -4.05 6.50 -1.09
CA ALA A 115 -4.36 6.68 -2.50
C ALA A 115 -4.74 8.14 -2.81
N ARG A 116 -5.55 8.78 -1.97
CA ARG A 116 -5.90 10.21 -2.11
C ARG A 116 -4.67 11.13 -2.03
N LEU A 117 -3.71 10.81 -1.17
CA LEU A 117 -2.46 11.58 -1.04
C LEU A 117 -1.59 11.52 -2.30
N GLY A 118 -1.65 10.42 -3.05
CA GLY A 118 -0.91 10.28 -4.30
C GLY A 118 -1.67 10.77 -5.54
N GLN A 119 -2.85 11.39 -5.40
CA GLN A 119 -3.54 12.01 -6.53
C GLN A 119 -2.91 13.37 -6.86
N PRO A 120 -2.75 13.73 -8.14
CA PRO A 120 -2.43 15.10 -8.52
C PRO A 120 -3.49 16.04 -7.94
N ALA A 121 -3.08 17.19 -7.42
CA ALA A 121 -4.04 18.22 -7.03
C ALA A 121 -4.97 18.50 -8.23
N PRO A 122 -6.30 18.64 -8.03
CA PRO A 122 -7.17 19.07 -9.10
C PRO A 122 -6.61 20.39 -9.66
N PRO A 123 -6.69 20.61 -10.98
CA PRO A 123 -6.29 21.90 -11.55
C PRO A 123 -7.11 22.96 -10.82
N SER A 124 -6.43 23.88 -10.13
CA SER A 124 -7.06 24.98 -9.43
C SER A 124 -8.02 25.66 -10.40
N GLU A 125 -9.32 25.57 -10.18
CA GLU A 125 -10.29 26.39 -10.90
C GLU A 125 -9.86 27.84 -10.67
N ALA A 126 -9.37 28.47 -11.74
CA ALA A 126 -9.02 29.88 -11.71
C ALA A 126 -10.24 30.65 -11.20
N PRO A 127 -10.09 31.59 -10.26
CA PRO A 127 -11.21 32.38 -9.79
C PRO A 127 -11.79 33.12 -11.00
N GLN A 128 -12.99 32.72 -11.42
CA GLN A 128 -13.75 33.44 -12.43
C GLN A 128 -14.05 34.82 -11.85
N GLY A 129 -13.27 35.81 -12.30
CA GLY A 129 -13.50 37.21 -11.98
C GLY A 129 -14.86 37.67 -12.53
N GLY A 130 -15.71 38.16 -11.63
CA GLY A 130 -16.98 38.81 -11.95
C GLY A 130 -17.60 39.50 -10.72
N GLN A 131 -17.47 40.83 -10.67
CA GLN A 131 -18.09 41.80 -9.74
C GLN A 131 -19.64 41.78 -9.92
N ALA A 132 -20.56 42.21 -9.04
CA ALA A 132 -20.63 42.84 -7.72
C ALA A 132 -22.10 42.74 -7.23
N ALA A 133 -22.36 42.79 -5.91
CA ALA A 133 -23.50 43.52 -5.33
C ALA A 133 -23.33 43.64 -3.80
N GLN A 134 -23.41 44.89 -3.32
CA GLN A 134 -23.33 45.30 -1.93
C GLN A 134 -24.58 44.90 -1.14
N GLY A 135 -24.39 44.55 0.13
CA GLY A 135 -25.43 44.43 1.14
C GLY A 135 -24.83 43.96 2.45
N GLY A 136 -24.46 44.90 3.32
CA GLY A 136 -23.77 44.60 4.57
C GLY A 136 -24.65 43.88 5.59
N GLN A 137 -24.02 43.07 6.43
CA GLN A 137 -24.39 42.82 7.83
C GLN A 137 -23.23 42.12 8.54
N ALA A 138 -23.00 42.58 9.77
CA ALA A 138 -21.84 42.29 10.59
C ALA A 138 -21.89 40.92 11.28
N ALA A 139 -20.69 40.49 11.70
CA ALA A 139 -20.39 39.57 12.78
C ALA A 139 -20.75 38.08 12.56
N GLN A 140 -19.71 37.26 12.38
CA GLN A 140 -19.28 36.30 13.41
C GLN A 140 -17.96 35.67 12.98
N GLY A 141 -16.97 35.73 13.87
CA GLY A 141 -15.74 34.96 13.72
C GLY A 141 -16.07 33.47 13.79
N GLY A 142 -15.95 32.79 12.67
CA GLY A 142 -15.78 31.34 12.60
C GLY A 142 -14.38 31.11 12.10
N GLN A 143 -13.59 30.32 12.84
CA GLN A 143 -12.24 29.97 12.43
C GLN A 143 -12.26 29.47 10.98
N ALA A 144 -11.37 29.99 10.14
CA ALA A 144 -11.07 29.32 8.88
C ALA A 144 -10.70 27.90 9.26
N ALA A 145 -11.55 26.94 8.88
CA ALA A 145 -11.22 25.53 9.03
C ALA A 145 -9.91 25.34 8.28
N GLU A 146 -8.83 25.14 9.05
CA GLU A 146 -7.56 24.71 8.48
C GLU A 146 -7.90 23.52 7.58
N PRO A 147 -7.39 23.47 6.34
CA PRO A 147 -7.58 22.29 5.52
C PRO A 147 -7.00 21.13 6.33
N VAL A 148 -7.88 20.25 6.82
CA VAL A 148 -7.50 19.01 7.50
C VAL A 148 -6.69 18.25 6.46
N GLN A 149 -5.38 18.44 6.47
CA GLN A 149 -4.50 17.70 5.59
C GLN A 149 -4.75 16.23 5.93
N PRO A 150 -5.02 15.37 4.94
CA PRO A 150 -5.27 13.96 5.19
C PRO A 150 -3.95 13.31 5.61
N THR A 151 -3.51 13.54 6.84
CA THR A 151 -2.41 12.80 7.44
C THR A 151 -2.94 11.44 7.83
N ILE A 152 -2.21 10.38 7.48
CA ILE A 152 -2.53 9.03 7.92
C ILE A 152 -2.31 8.97 9.44
N ASP A 153 -3.36 8.62 10.18
CA ASP A 153 -3.28 8.45 11.63
C ASP A 153 -2.38 7.24 11.96
N PRO A 154 -1.31 7.41 12.76
CA PRO A 154 -0.44 6.32 13.17
C PRO A 154 -1.19 5.16 13.84
N GLN A 155 -2.26 5.43 14.60
CA GLN A 155 -3.04 4.39 15.26
C GLN A 155 -3.77 3.51 14.25
N GLN A 156 -4.19 4.07 13.11
CA GLN A 156 -4.80 3.29 12.03
C GLN A 156 -3.78 2.39 11.33
N ILE A 157 -2.52 2.83 11.22
CA ILE A 157 -1.44 2.01 10.67
C ILE A 157 -1.13 0.82 11.61
N ASP A 158 -1.13 1.06 12.92
CA ASP A 158 -0.88 0.00 13.90
C ASP A 158 -2.04 -1.01 13.91
N ALA A 159 -3.29 -0.53 13.93
CA ALA A 159 -4.47 -1.40 13.84
C ALA A 159 -4.53 -2.19 12.54
N ALA A 160 -4.12 -1.60 11.41
CA ALA A 160 -4.04 -2.29 10.11
C ALA A 160 -3.03 -3.46 10.11
N ARG A 161 -2.12 -3.53 11.09
CA ARG A 161 -1.13 -4.59 11.23
C ARG A 161 -1.42 -5.55 12.38
N ASP A 162 -2.43 -5.25 13.19
CA ASP A 162 -2.80 -6.05 14.35
C ASP A 162 -3.62 -7.26 13.88
N VAL A 163 -2.92 -8.28 13.40
CA VAL A 163 -3.52 -9.55 12.98
C VAL A 163 -2.83 -10.72 13.65
N ASP A 164 -3.59 -11.79 13.88
CA ASP A 164 -3.06 -13.05 14.38
C ASP A 164 -2.38 -13.82 13.24
N CYS A 165 -1.07 -13.63 13.12
CA CYS A 165 -0.22 -14.42 12.24
C CYS A 165 0.08 -15.78 12.89
N GLU A 166 -0.91 -16.66 12.95
CA GLU A 166 -0.69 -18.01 13.45
C GLU A 166 0.40 -18.69 12.59
N SER A 167 1.39 -19.29 13.25
CA SER A 167 2.66 -19.62 12.60
C SER A 167 2.48 -20.65 11.49
N ALA A 168 2.85 -20.27 10.27
CA ALA A 168 3.29 -21.20 9.24
C ALA A 168 4.57 -21.89 9.75
N ARG A 169 4.41 -22.98 10.52
CA ARG A 169 5.51 -23.85 10.95
C ARG A 169 5.89 -24.81 9.83
#